data_AF-A0A166QZG5-F1
#
_entry.id   AF-A0A166QZG5-F1
#
_cell.length_a   1.000
_cell.length_b   1.000
_cell.length_c   1.000
_cell.angle_alpha   90.00
_cell.angle_beta   90.00
_cell.angle_gamma   90.00
#
_symmetry.space_group_name_H-M   'P 1'
#
loop_
_entity.id
_entity.type
_entity.pdbx_description
1 polymer ?
#
loop_
_entity_poly.entity_id
_entity_poly.type
_entity_poly.pdbx_seq_one_letter_code
_entity_poly.pdbx_strand_id
1 'polypeptide(L)'
;ALRVEWTKAMACGTRWLEEVVVLNEEMHQVLESSSTEQARWRAQVFRRPLLDPADRILHEGLNVYTEEHIAREATILELWGGKWRAIRALANPIVAGDIPDDTDKSVHPGTSETLEIDIEDVGDTVEDDDKFNKSLTITCSIIA
;
A
#
# COMPACT_ATOMS: atom_id res chain seq x y z
N ALA A 1 -26.87 23.23 -19.12
CA ALA A 1 -25.84 23.27 -18.05
C ALA A 1 -26.03 22.10 -17.07
N LEU A 2 -27.15 22.01 -16.35
CA LEU A 2 -27.35 21.03 -15.26
C LEU A 2 -27.13 19.54 -15.63
N ARG A 3 -27.56 19.11 -16.82
CA ARG A 3 -27.37 17.72 -17.27
C ARG A 3 -25.90 17.36 -17.53
N VAL A 4 -25.10 18.32 -18.01
CA VAL A 4 -23.68 18.11 -18.31
C VAL A 4 -22.88 17.97 -17.03
N GLU A 5 -23.15 18.82 -16.04
CA GLU A 5 -22.51 18.73 -14.73
C GLU A 5 -22.86 17.41 -14.01
N TRP A 6 -24.13 16.98 -14.07
CA TRP A 6 -24.54 15.69 -13.52
C TRP A 6 -23.81 14.50 -14.19
N THR A 7 -23.76 14.46 -15.53
CA THR A 7 -23.02 13.39 -16.23
C THR A 7 -21.53 13.40 -15.91
N LYS A 8 -20.94 14.58 -15.69
CA LYS A 8 -19.53 14.72 -15.34
C LYS A 8 -19.27 14.22 -13.92
N ALA A 9 -20.13 14.57 -12.96
CA ALA A 9 -20.05 14.06 -11.59
C ALA A 9 -20.19 12.53 -11.56
N MET A 10 -21.15 11.97 -12.30
CA MET A 10 -21.32 10.52 -12.44
C MET A 10 -20.07 9.84 -13.02
N ALA A 11 -19.50 10.38 -14.10
CA ALA A 11 -18.29 9.84 -14.70
C ALA A 11 -17.07 9.90 -13.76
N CYS A 12 -16.96 10.96 -12.96
CA CYS A 12 -15.92 11.08 -11.93
C CYS A 12 -16.09 10.01 -10.84
N GLY A 13 -17.33 9.81 -10.37
CA GLY A 13 -17.66 8.77 -9.39
C GLY A 13 -17.36 7.36 -9.91
N THR A 14 -17.78 7.04 -11.13
CA THR A 14 -17.47 5.73 -11.75
C THR A 14 -15.97 5.50 -11.88
N ARG A 15 -15.22 6.50 -12.34
CA ARG A 15 -13.76 6.38 -12.46
C ARG A 15 -13.09 6.17 -11.11
N TRP A 16 -13.53 6.87 -10.08
CA TRP A 16 -13.01 6.69 -8.73
C TRP A 16 -13.25 5.27 -8.20
N LEU A 17 -14.42 4.67 -8.46
CA LEU A 17 -14.70 3.28 -8.07
C LEU A 17 -13.77 2.29 -8.78
N GLU A 18 -13.51 2.50 -10.07
CA GLU A 18 -12.55 1.69 -10.84
C GLU A 18 -11.13 1.82 -10.26
N GLU A 19 -10.70 3.05 -9.93
CA GLU A 19 -9.39 3.31 -9.32
C GLU A 19 -9.24 2.58 -7.97
N VAL A 20 -10.28 2.52 -7.13
CA VAL A 20 -10.26 1.80 -5.85
C VAL A 20 -10.08 0.29 -6.05
N VAL A 21 -10.75 -0.29 -7.06
CA VAL A 21 -10.62 -1.73 -7.37
C VAL A 21 -9.20 -2.05 -7.86
N VAL A 22 -8.65 -1.22 -8.76
CA VAL A 22 -7.28 -1.38 -9.26
C VAL A 22 -6.27 -1.26 -8.12
N LEU A 23 -6.41 -0.25 -7.26
CA LEU A 23 -5.53 -0.07 -6.11
C LEU A 23 -5.56 -1.28 -5.16
N ASN A 24 -6.72 -1.90 -4.95
CA ASN A 24 -6.82 -3.10 -4.13
C ASN A 24 -6.03 -4.28 -4.72
N GLU A 25 -6.06 -4.45 -6.03
CA GLU A 25 -5.28 -5.48 -6.71
C GLU A 25 -3.77 -5.16 -6.68
N GLU A 26 -3.38 -3.92 -6.94
CA GLU A 26 -1.98 -3.50 -6.86
C GLU A 26 -1.40 -3.71 -5.45
N MET A 27 -2.15 -3.31 -4.40
CA MET A 27 -1.73 -3.53 -3.03
C MET A 27 -1.66 -5.01 -2.66
N HIS A 28 -2.54 -5.85 -3.21
CA HIS A 28 -2.43 -7.29 -3.06
C HIS A 28 -1.12 -7.82 -3.68
N GLN A 29 -0.80 -7.41 -4.91
CA GLN A 29 0.43 -7.80 -5.60
C GLN A 29 1.69 -7.32 -4.88
N VAL A 30 1.69 -6.10 -4.34
CA VAL A 30 2.83 -5.57 -3.56
C VAL A 30 3.09 -6.43 -2.32
N LEU A 31 2.04 -6.79 -1.57
CA LEU A 31 2.19 -7.64 -0.38
C LEU A 31 2.59 -9.07 -0.74
N GLU A 32 2.01 -9.64 -1.81
CA GLU A 32 2.36 -10.98 -2.27
C GLU A 32 3.80 -11.06 -2.77
N SER A 33 4.27 -10.06 -3.53
CA SER A 33 5.63 -10.01 -4.05
C SER A 33 6.66 -9.90 -2.92
N SER A 34 6.43 -9.04 -1.94
CA SER A 34 7.30 -8.91 -0.76
C SER A 34 7.35 -10.21 0.07
N SER A 35 6.20 -10.87 0.27
CA SER A 35 6.13 -12.18 0.94
C SER A 35 6.92 -13.26 0.19
N THR A 36 6.78 -13.28 -1.14
CA THR A 36 7.50 -14.21 -2.02
C THR A 36 9.01 -13.97 -1.98
N GLU A 37 9.44 -12.72 -1.96
CA GLU A 37 10.86 -12.37 -1.89
C GLU A 37 11.48 -12.77 -0.54
N GLN A 38 10.78 -12.59 0.58
CA GLN A 38 11.23 -13.13 1.87
C GLN A 38 11.40 -14.65 1.84
N ALA A 39 10.43 -15.37 1.27
CA ALA A 39 10.50 -16.83 1.17
C ALA A 39 11.70 -17.26 0.30
N ARG A 40 11.96 -16.53 -0.78
CA ARG A 40 13.11 -16.74 -1.65
C ARG A 40 14.42 -16.54 -0.89
N TRP A 41 14.58 -15.45 -0.15
CA TRP A 41 15.79 -15.18 0.62
C TRP A 41 16.03 -16.25 1.70
N ARG A 42 14.98 -16.66 2.43
CA ARG A 42 15.07 -17.78 3.39
C ARG A 42 15.52 -19.09 2.74
N ALA A 43 15.03 -19.39 1.54
CA ALA A 43 15.45 -20.57 0.80
C ALA A 43 16.89 -20.46 0.28
N GLN A 44 17.36 -19.24 -0.03
CA GLN A 44 18.68 -18.98 -0.61
C GLN A 44 19.82 -19.29 0.38
N VAL A 45 19.61 -19.03 1.69
CA VAL A 45 20.60 -19.28 2.77
C VAL A 45 21.15 -20.71 2.72
N PHE A 46 20.30 -21.69 2.41
CA PHE A 46 20.68 -23.11 2.42
C PHE A 46 21.18 -23.64 1.06
N ARG A 47 21.15 -22.85 -0.01
CA ARG A 47 21.48 -23.33 -1.37
C ARG A 47 22.96 -23.47 -1.65
N ARG A 48 23.83 -22.75 -0.93
CA ARG A 48 25.28 -22.79 -1.14
C ARG A 48 25.98 -23.37 0.09
N PRO A 49 26.28 -24.68 0.12
CA PRO A 49 27.06 -25.26 1.20
C PRO A 49 28.52 -24.77 1.08
N LEU A 50 28.89 -23.79 1.90
CA LEU A 50 30.27 -23.32 2.06
C LEU A 50 30.94 -24.18 3.13
N LEU A 51 31.51 -25.31 2.69
CA LEU A 51 32.10 -26.34 3.56
C LEU A 51 33.58 -26.10 3.88
N ASP A 52 34.26 -25.22 3.12
CA ASP A 52 35.66 -24.89 3.34
C ASP A 52 35.79 -23.92 4.52
N PRO A 53 36.66 -24.19 5.51
CA PRO A 53 36.99 -23.23 6.57
C PRO A 53 37.40 -21.84 6.07
N ALA A 54 37.98 -21.73 4.87
CA ALA A 54 38.33 -20.45 4.24
C ALA A 54 37.10 -19.60 3.88
N ASP A 55 35.93 -20.22 3.67
CA ASP A 55 34.69 -19.56 3.26
C ASP A 55 33.85 -19.07 4.45
N ARG A 56 34.32 -19.25 5.69
CA ARG A 56 33.55 -18.91 6.90
C ARG A 56 33.10 -17.45 6.94
N ILE A 57 34.00 -16.52 6.57
CA ILE A 57 33.70 -15.08 6.55
C ILE A 57 32.64 -14.76 5.48
N LEU A 58 32.74 -15.39 4.31
CA LEU A 58 31.77 -15.23 3.23
C LEU A 58 30.39 -15.78 3.65
N HIS A 59 30.36 -16.92 4.33
CA HIS A 59 29.12 -17.50 4.85
C HIS A 59 28.44 -16.59 5.88
N GLU A 60 29.22 -16.04 6.81
CA GLU A 60 28.72 -15.07 7.79
C GLU A 60 28.16 -13.82 7.11
N GLY A 61 28.90 -13.24 6.17
CA GLY A 61 28.44 -12.06 5.41
C GLY A 61 27.18 -12.33 4.59
N LEU A 62 27.07 -13.50 3.96
CA LEU A 62 25.85 -13.89 3.22
C LEU A 62 24.65 -14.04 4.15
N ASN A 63 24.83 -14.63 5.33
CA ASN A 63 23.76 -14.76 6.31
C ASN A 63 23.26 -13.38 6.74
N VAL A 64 24.16 -12.49 7.17
CA VAL A 64 23.81 -11.12 7.57
C VAL A 64 23.08 -10.40 6.44
N TYR A 65 23.59 -10.47 5.21
CA TYR A 65 22.95 -9.85 4.04
C TYR A 65 21.54 -10.39 3.80
N THR A 66 21.33 -11.71 3.90
CA THR A 66 20.00 -12.30 3.73
C THR A 66 19.05 -11.89 4.86
N GLU A 67 19.54 -11.80 6.10
CA GLU A 67 18.75 -11.34 7.25
C GLU A 67 18.31 -9.88 7.07
N GLU A 68 19.20 -9.01 6.60
CA GLU A 68 18.88 -7.62 6.27
C GLU A 68 17.81 -7.50 5.19
N HIS A 69 17.90 -8.31 4.12
CA HIS A 69 16.87 -8.34 3.07
C HIS A 69 15.52 -8.84 3.60
N ILE A 70 15.51 -9.91 4.40
CA ILE A 70 14.29 -10.42 5.02
C ILE A 70 13.68 -9.36 5.94
N ALA A 71 14.49 -8.65 6.73
CA ALA A 71 14.04 -7.59 7.61
C ALA A 71 13.45 -6.41 6.82
N ARG A 72 14.11 -5.98 5.73
CA ARG A 72 13.59 -4.91 4.86
C ARG A 72 12.21 -5.25 4.30
N GLU A 73 12.06 -6.45 3.75
CA GLU A 73 10.78 -6.91 3.22
C GLU A 73 9.72 -7.05 4.32
N ALA A 74 10.11 -7.44 5.54
CA ALA A 74 9.20 -7.50 6.68
C ALA A 74 8.66 -6.11 7.04
N THR A 75 9.52 -5.09 7.04
CA THR A 75 9.12 -3.69 7.25
C THR A 75 8.14 -3.22 6.19
N ILE A 76 8.36 -3.57 4.91
CA ILE A 76 7.44 -3.24 3.81
C ILE A 76 6.07 -3.86 4.07
N LEU A 77 6.00 -5.15 4.39
CA LEU A 77 4.74 -5.84 4.70
C LEU A 77 4.01 -5.21 5.88
N GLU A 78 4.73 -4.88 6.94
CA GLU A 78 4.14 -4.28 8.15
C GLU A 78 3.61 -2.88 7.88
N LEU A 79 4.42 -2.01 7.27
CA LEU A 79 4.07 -0.63 7.01
C LEU A 79 2.93 -0.52 6.00
N TRP A 80 3.10 -1.13 4.82
CA TRP A 80 2.12 -1.05 3.75
C TRP A 80 0.89 -1.90 4.05
N GLY A 81 1.06 -3.08 4.63
CA GLY A 81 -0.06 -3.91 5.05
C GLY A 81 -0.86 -3.26 6.18
N GLY A 82 -0.20 -2.57 7.11
CA GLY A 82 -0.83 -1.79 8.17
C GLY A 82 -1.67 -0.64 7.64
N LYS A 83 -1.06 0.23 6.81
CA LYS A 83 -1.75 1.37 6.16
C LYS A 83 -2.90 0.89 5.28
N TRP A 84 -2.65 -0.12 4.47
CA TRP A 84 -3.65 -0.66 3.56
C TRP A 84 -4.82 -1.30 4.28
N ARG A 85 -4.63 -1.93 5.45
CA ARG A 85 -5.73 -2.55 6.20
C ARG A 85 -6.84 -1.58 6.56
N ALA A 86 -6.48 -0.35 6.97
CA ALA A 86 -7.46 0.70 7.28
C ALA A 86 -8.22 1.14 6.01
N ILE A 87 -7.50 1.39 4.92
CA ILE A 87 -8.09 1.81 3.63
C ILE A 87 -8.96 0.67 3.05
N ARG A 88 -8.51 -0.57 3.14
CA ARG A 88 -9.22 -1.75 2.66
C ARG A 88 -10.55 -1.96 3.38
N ALA A 89 -10.61 -1.69 4.68
CA ALA A 89 -11.88 -1.75 5.42
C ALA A 89 -12.93 -0.78 4.83
N LEU A 90 -12.50 0.40 4.39
CA LEU A 90 -13.35 1.39 3.73
C LEU A 90 -13.63 1.04 2.27
N ALA A 91 -12.67 0.45 1.57
CA ALA A 91 -12.81 0.04 0.17
C ALA A 91 -13.63 -1.26 0.01
N ASN A 92 -13.76 -2.08 1.05
CA ASN A 92 -14.43 -3.39 0.99
C ASN A 92 -15.84 -3.34 0.38
N PRO A 93 -16.74 -2.42 0.75
CA PRO A 93 -18.07 -2.33 0.13
C PRO A 93 -17.99 -2.02 -1.38
N ILE A 94 -17.06 -1.16 -1.79
CA ILE A 94 -16.84 -0.81 -3.20
C ILE A 94 -16.32 -2.01 -3.99
N VAL A 95 -15.32 -2.71 -3.45
CA VAL A 95 -14.73 -3.90 -4.07
C VAL A 95 -15.73 -5.06 -4.14
N ALA A 96 -16.60 -5.20 -3.14
CA ALA A 96 -17.67 -6.20 -3.13
C ALA A 96 -18.82 -5.89 -4.11
N GLY A 97 -18.87 -4.67 -4.65
CA GLY A 97 -19.99 -4.18 -5.47
C GLY A 97 -21.23 -3.79 -4.65
N ASP A 98 -21.12 -3.79 -3.32
CA ASP A 98 -22.15 -3.37 -2.36
C ASP A 98 -22.05 -1.86 -2.13
N ILE A 99 -22.18 -1.08 -3.20
CA ILE A 99 -22.23 0.38 -3.11
C ILE A 99 -23.62 0.75 -2.60
N PRO A 100 -23.77 1.35 -1.40
CA PRO A 100 -25.07 1.76 -0.90
C PRO A 100 -25.69 2.74 -1.89
N ASP A 101 -26.91 2.43 -2.33
CA ASP A 101 -27.73 3.32 -3.15
C ASP A 101 -28.15 4.52 -2.29
N ASP A 102 -27.42 5.64 -2.41
CA ASP A 102 -27.63 6.89 -1.66
C ASP A 102 -28.89 7.67 -2.16
N THR A 103 -29.86 6.97 -2.75
CA THR A 103 -31.12 7.57 -3.21
C THR A 103 -32.12 7.84 -2.08
N ASP A 104 -31.81 7.48 -0.83
CA ASP A 104 -32.65 7.81 0.32
C ASP A 104 -32.45 9.27 0.76
N LYS A 105 -33.26 10.15 0.19
CA LYS A 105 -33.32 11.58 0.49
C LYS A 105 -33.83 11.84 1.91
N SER A 106 -33.06 11.55 2.96
CA SER A 106 -33.22 12.27 4.22
C SER A 106 -31.98 12.20 5.11
N VAL A 107 -31.58 13.37 5.59
CA VAL A 107 -30.56 13.62 6.63
C VAL A 107 -29.11 13.55 6.13
N HIS A 108 -28.65 14.66 5.55
CA HIS A 108 -27.24 15.02 5.62
C HIS A 108 -26.79 15.12 7.08
N PRO A 109 -25.72 14.39 7.43
CA PRO A 109 -24.51 15.07 7.85
C PRO A 109 -23.32 14.37 7.19
N GLY A 110 -22.88 14.86 6.02
CA GLY A 110 -21.64 14.37 5.41
C GLY A 110 -20.45 14.84 6.24
N THR A 111 -20.09 14.10 7.29
CA THR A 111 -18.80 14.25 7.95
C THR A 111 -17.72 13.77 6.97
N SER A 112 -17.06 14.73 6.33
CA SER A 112 -15.82 14.48 5.59
C SER A 112 -14.76 14.03 6.59
N GLU A 113 -14.41 12.75 6.58
CA GLU A 113 -13.31 12.22 7.37
C GLU A 113 -12.03 12.29 6.53
N THR A 114 -11.13 13.19 6.90
CA THR A 114 -9.84 13.35 6.24
C THR A 114 -8.87 12.34 6.84
N LEU A 115 -8.40 11.38 6.05
CA LEU A 115 -7.35 10.45 6.46
C LEU A 115 -5.99 11.05 6.09
N GLU A 116 -5.25 11.48 7.10
CA GLU A 116 -3.84 11.87 6.96
C GLU A 116 -2.98 10.61 6.99
N ILE A 117 -2.34 10.29 5.86
CA ILE A 117 -1.42 9.17 5.76
C ILE A 117 -0.01 9.75 5.68
N ASP A 118 0.78 9.51 6.73
CA ASP A 118 2.20 9.84 6.74
C ASP A 118 2.96 8.87 5.84
N ILE A 119 3.34 9.32 4.64
CA ILE A 119 4.17 8.55 3.72
C ILE A 119 5.63 8.91 4.03
N GLU A 120 6.23 8.15 4.94
CA GLU A 120 7.70 8.15 5.09
C GLU A 120 8.30 7.51 3.83
N ASP A 121 9.14 8.27 3.12
CA ASP A 121 9.87 7.83 1.94
C ASP A 121 10.94 6.82 2.38
N VAL A 122 10.67 5.53 2.21
CA VAL A 122 11.69 4.48 2.39
C VAL A 122 12.51 4.38 1.09
N GLY A 123 13.10 5.52 0.73
CA GLY A 123 14.12 5.67 -0.30
C GLY A 123 15.49 5.74 0.39
N ASP A 124 16.43 4.96 -0.15
CA ASP A 124 17.82 4.79 0.27
C ASP A 124 18.43 6.00 1.00
N THR A 125 19.11 5.74 2.12
CA THR A 125 19.88 6.74 2.87
C THR A 125 20.86 7.47 1.96
N VAL A 126 20.50 8.69 1.56
CA VAL A 126 21.45 9.73 1.17
C VAL A 126 21.21 10.86 2.15
N GLU A 127 22.24 11.17 2.93
CA GLU A 127 22.27 12.34 3.80
C GLU A 127 21.99 13.58 2.97
N ASP A 128 20.75 14.05 2.97
CA ASP A 128 20.41 15.43 2.68
C ASP A 128 19.29 15.82 3.65
N ASP A 129 19.65 16.74 4.56
CA ASP A 129 18.76 17.43 5.48
C ASP A 129 17.73 18.24 4.68
N ASP A 130 16.66 17.59 4.25
CA ASP A 130 15.37 18.21 3.99
C ASP A 130 14.29 17.13 4.03
N LYS A 131 13.85 16.79 5.25
CA LYS A 131 12.67 15.97 5.50
C LYS A 131 11.42 16.68 4.96
N PHE A 132 11.17 16.56 3.66
CA PHE A 132 9.86 16.84 3.10
C PHE A 132 8.91 15.75 3.56
N ASN A 133 8.23 16.00 4.70
CA ASN A 133 7.04 15.23 5.07
C ASN A 133 6.00 15.43 3.95
N LYS A 134 5.91 14.48 3.04
CA LYS A 134 4.87 14.45 2.01
C LYS A 134 3.61 13.91 2.66
N SER A 135 2.80 14.81 3.21
CA SER A 135 1.42 14.50 3.58
C SER A 135 0.61 14.40 2.30
N LEU A 136 0.06 13.22 2.00
CA LEU A 136 -0.94 13.06 0.95
C LEU A 136 -2.31 13.21 1.58
N THR A 137 -2.89 14.40 1.48
CA THR A 137 -4.28 14.63 1.90
C THR A 137 -5.22 14.11 0.82
N ILE A 138 -5.85 12.96 1.06
CA ILE A 138 -6.93 12.47 0.19
C ILE A 138 -8.23 13.06 0.70
N THR A 139 -8.64 14.21 0.16
CA THR A 139 -9.96 14.80 0.40
C THR A 139 -10.98 14.17 -0.53
N CYS A 140 -11.79 13.24 -0.02
CA CYS A 140 -13.01 12.81 -0.70
C CYS A 140 -14.13 13.81 -0.39
N SER A 141 -14.26 14.84 -1.22
CA SER A 141 -15.49 15.65 -1.22
C SER A 141 -16.54 14.93 -2.04
N ILE A 142 -17.44 14.21 -1.37
CA ILE A 142 -18.71 13.83 -1.98
C ILE A 142 -19.52 15.13 -2.07
N ILE A 143 -19.42 15.81 -3.22
CA ILE A 143 -20.37 16.84 -3.60
C ILE A 143 -21.57 16.09 -4.15
N ALA A 144 -22.57 15.85 -3.29
CA ALA A 144 -23.89 15.39 -3.68
C ALA A 144 -24.71 16.54 -4.29
#